data_AF-A0A1K2I4H1-F1
#
_entry.id   AF-A0A1K2I4H1-F1
#
_cell.length_a   1.000
_cell.length_b   1.000
_cell.length_c   1.000
_cell.angle_alpha   90.00
_cell.angle_beta   90.00
_cell.angle_gamma   90.00
#
_symmetry.space_group_name_H-M   'P 1'
#
loop_
_entity.id
_entity.type
_entity.pdbx_description
1 polymer ?
#
loop_
_entity_poly.entity_id
_entity_poly.type
_entity_poly.pdbx_seq_one_letter_code
_entity_poly.pdbx_strand_id
1 'polypeptide(L)'
;MTTLPRRADPPGLSLLRVTIAENFHLGPGRADLLEAIARTGSISAAGKAMDMSYKKAWSLVQALNEGFGAPMVETERGGAGQGGAQLTEAGKKVLAHYRAMQDKTRRAIAEDLAAIQADMSIKK
;
A
#
# COMPACT_ATOMS: atom_id res chain seq x y z
N MET A 1 10.16 3.95 17.42
CA MET A 1 8.98 4.73 16.98
C MET A 1 9.23 5.21 15.56
N THR A 2 9.23 4.30 14.59
CA THR A 2 9.42 4.65 13.18
C THR A 2 8.08 4.43 12.50
N THR A 3 7.18 5.37 12.72
CA THR A 3 6.08 5.64 11.78
C THR A 3 6.74 5.77 10.42
N LEU A 4 6.32 5.00 9.42
CA LEU A 4 6.64 5.32 8.04
C LEU A 4 6.21 6.78 7.86
N PRO A 5 7.14 7.70 7.55
CA PRO A 5 6.73 9.05 7.26
C PRO A 5 5.68 8.93 6.15
N ARG A 6 4.51 9.56 6.33
CA ARG A 6 3.74 10.01 5.16
C ARG A 6 4.79 10.79 4.39
N ARG A 7 5.34 10.20 3.34
CA ARG A 7 6.25 10.90 2.43
C ARG A 7 5.49 12.20 2.18
N ALA A 8 6.11 13.35 2.47
CA ALA A 8 5.62 14.58 1.89
C ALA A 8 5.79 14.36 0.41
N ASP A 9 4.76 13.76 -0.20
CA ASP A 9 4.81 13.45 -1.60
C ASP A 9 4.99 14.80 -2.27
N PRO A 10 5.98 14.94 -3.16
CA PRO A 10 6.08 16.15 -3.96
C PRO A 10 4.71 16.42 -4.58
N PRO A 11 4.34 17.70 -4.81
CA PRO A 11 3.07 18.05 -5.41
C PRO A 11 2.75 17.11 -6.58
N GLY A 12 1.59 16.46 -6.55
CA GLY A 12 1.35 15.29 -7.38
C GLY A 12 0.16 14.45 -6.94
N LEU A 13 0.22 13.15 -7.26
CA LEU A 13 -0.80 12.19 -6.90
C LEU A 13 -0.63 11.70 -5.46
N SER A 14 -1.42 12.27 -4.53
CA SER A 14 -1.40 11.89 -3.11
C SER A 14 -2.20 10.61 -2.81
N LEU A 15 -3.25 10.31 -3.59
CA LEU A 15 -4.13 9.18 -3.36
C LEU A 15 -4.60 8.58 -4.69
N LEU A 16 -4.27 7.31 -4.93
CA LEU A 16 -4.87 6.51 -6.00
C LEU A 16 -5.69 5.38 -5.37
N ARG A 17 -7.00 5.39 -5.57
CA ARG A 17 -7.88 4.30 -5.19
C ARG A 17 -8.50 3.72 -6.46
N VAL A 18 -8.31 2.42 -6.67
CA VAL A 18 -8.81 1.69 -7.83
C VAL A 18 -9.88 0.71 -7.37
N THR A 19 -11.09 0.81 -7.90
CA THR A 19 -12.13 -0.21 -7.69
C THR A 19 -11.82 -1.43 -8.56
N ILE A 20 -11.66 -2.58 -7.92
CA ILE A 20 -11.32 -3.85 -8.58
C ILE A 20 -12.56 -4.72 -8.75
N ALA A 21 -13.49 -4.66 -7.80
CA ALA A 21 -14.80 -5.31 -7.85
C ALA A 21 -15.84 -4.47 -7.09
N GLU A 22 -17.12 -4.84 -7.19
CA GLU A 22 -18.28 -4.09 -6.68
C GLU A 22 -18.12 -3.60 -5.22
N ASN A 23 -17.45 -4.36 -4.37
CA ASN A 23 -17.20 -3.99 -2.96
C ASN A 23 -15.72 -4.04 -2.57
N PHE A 24 -14.81 -4.02 -3.54
CA PHE A 24 -13.38 -4.16 -3.29
C PHE A 24 -12.56 -3.13 -4.05
N HIS A 25 -11.74 -2.38 -3.32
CA HIS A 25 -10.86 -1.37 -3.88
C HIS A 25 -9.43 -1.55 -3.38
N LEU A 26 -8.47 -1.29 -4.25
CA LEU A 26 -7.06 -1.22 -3.90
C LEU A 26 -6.66 0.26 -3.77
N GLY A 27 -6.09 0.61 -2.63
CA GLY A 27 -5.63 1.97 -2.33
C GLY A 27 -4.30 1.94 -1.57
N PRO A 28 -3.74 3.12 -1.23
CA PRO A 28 -2.40 3.21 -0.67
C PRO A 28 -2.29 2.42 0.62
N GLY A 29 -3.26 2.51 1.55
CA GLY A 29 -3.19 1.75 2.80
C GLY A 29 -3.10 0.22 2.62
N ARG A 30 -3.72 -0.35 1.58
CA ARG A 30 -3.60 -1.79 1.29
C ARG A 30 -2.27 -2.11 0.62
N ALA A 31 -1.82 -1.28 -0.33
CA ALA A 31 -0.54 -1.45 -1.01
C ALA A 31 0.66 -1.26 -0.06
N ASP A 32 0.62 -0.22 0.79
CA ASP A 32 1.64 0.09 1.78
C ASP A 32 1.74 -1.02 2.83
N LEU A 33 0.62 -1.68 3.17
CA LEU A 33 0.64 -2.86 4.04
C LEU A 33 1.36 -4.04 3.38
N LEU A 34 1.05 -4.35 2.11
CA LEU A 34 1.75 -5.40 1.37
C LEU A 34 3.25 -5.11 1.29
N GLU A 35 3.63 -3.86 1.00
CA GLU A 35 5.02 -3.41 0.93
C GLU A 35 5.72 -3.46 2.28
N ALA A 36 5.02 -3.08 3.36
CA ALA A 36 5.54 -3.17 4.72
C ALA A 36 5.78 -4.63 5.11
N ILE A 37 4.85 -5.55 4.82
CA ILE A 37 5.00 -6.98 5.08
C ILE A 37 6.19 -7.54 4.27
N ALA A 38 6.31 -7.20 2.99
CA ALA A 38 7.43 -7.62 2.16
C ALA A 38 8.79 -7.19 2.74
N ARG A 39 8.85 -6.00 3.37
CA ARG A 39 10.07 -5.47 3.99
C ARG A 39 10.35 -6.05 5.37
N THR A 40 9.33 -6.26 6.19
CA THR A 40 9.49 -6.66 7.60
C THR A 40 9.45 -8.16 7.82
N GLY A 41 8.92 -8.93 6.86
CA GLY A 41 8.66 -10.35 7.04
C GLY A 41 7.62 -10.66 8.12
N SER A 42 6.79 -9.68 8.53
CA SER A 42 5.85 -9.85 9.65
C SER A 42 4.69 -8.86 9.60
N ILE A 43 3.47 -9.38 9.80
CA ILE A 43 2.23 -8.58 9.87
C ILE A 43 2.24 -7.66 11.11
N SER A 44 2.77 -8.12 12.24
CA SER A 44 2.82 -7.30 13.46
C SER A 44 3.81 -6.14 13.32
N ALA A 45 4.99 -6.39 12.74
CA ALA A 45 5.97 -5.36 12.46
C ALA A 45 5.47 -4.37 11.39
N ALA A 46 4.78 -4.86 10.35
CA ALA A 46 4.16 -4.02 9.33
C ALA A 46 3.08 -3.11 9.93
N GLY A 47 2.18 -3.66 10.76
CA GLY A 47 1.17 -2.88 11.47
C GLY A 47 1.79 -1.79 12.34
N LYS A 48 2.83 -2.12 13.10
CA LYS A 48 3.57 -1.16 13.93
C LYS A 48 4.23 -0.05 13.11
N ALA A 49 4.81 -0.38 11.96
CA ALA A 49 5.43 0.60 11.05
C ALA A 49 4.40 1.57 10.45
N MET A 50 3.14 1.15 10.34
CA MET A 50 2.03 1.93 9.80
C MET A 50 1.13 2.54 10.90
N ASP A 51 1.60 2.57 12.15
CA ASP A 51 0.85 3.09 13.30
C ASP A 51 -0.56 2.46 13.46
N MET A 52 -0.65 1.14 13.26
CA MET A 52 -1.88 0.40 13.43
C MET A 52 -1.71 -0.84 14.31
N SER A 53 -2.79 -1.23 14.97
CA SER A 53 -2.82 -2.47 15.76
C SER A 53 -2.65 -3.70 14.87
N TYR A 54 -2.10 -4.77 15.45
CA TYR A 54 -2.01 -6.06 14.76
C TYR A 54 -3.38 -6.52 14.24
N LYS A 55 -4.46 -6.36 15.03
CA LYS A 55 -5.83 -6.70 14.61
C LYS A 55 -6.26 -5.96 13.34
N LYS A 56 -5.90 -4.67 13.22
CA LYS A 56 -6.21 -3.87 12.03
C LYS A 56 -5.38 -4.32 10.83
N ALA A 57 -4.08 -4.57 11.01
CA ALA A 57 -3.23 -5.09 9.94
C ALA A 57 -3.72 -6.46 9.45
N TRP A 58 -4.06 -7.36 10.37
CA TRP A 58 -4.62 -8.67 10.06
C TRP A 58 -5.94 -8.57 9.27
N SER A 59 -6.87 -7.72 9.72
CA SER A 59 -8.15 -7.51 9.03
C SER A 59 -7.95 -6.99 7.59
N LEU A 60 -6.96 -6.13 7.36
CA LEU A 60 -6.62 -5.67 6.01
C LEU A 60 -6.05 -6.78 5.14
N VAL A 61 -5.21 -7.67 5.69
CA VAL A 61 -4.72 -8.86 4.98
C VAL A 61 -5.87 -9.79 4.61
N GLN A 62 -6.81 -10.04 5.52
CA GLN A 62 -7.99 -10.86 5.23
C GLN A 62 -8.85 -10.25 4.13
N ALA A 63 -9.14 -8.95 4.22
CA ALA A 63 -9.90 -8.24 3.18
C ALA A 63 -9.19 -8.23 1.82
N LEU A 64 -7.85 -8.22 1.79
CA LEU A 64 -7.07 -8.38 0.57
C LEU A 64 -7.23 -9.78 -0.02
N ASN A 65 -7.11 -10.81 0.79
CA ASN A 65 -7.24 -12.20 0.35
C ASN A 65 -8.64 -12.48 -0.19
N GLU A 66 -9.69 -12.04 0.53
CA GLU A 66 -11.09 -12.16 0.12
C GLU A 66 -11.35 -11.40 -1.18
N GLY A 67 -10.91 -10.14 -1.26
CA GLY A 67 -11.16 -9.28 -2.42
C GLY A 67 -10.49 -9.74 -3.71
N PHE A 68 -9.35 -10.43 -3.62
CA PHE A 68 -8.67 -11.03 -4.77
C PHE A 68 -9.02 -12.51 -5.00
N GLY A 69 -9.77 -13.14 -4.09
CA GLY A 69 -10.08 -14.58 -4.16
C GLY A 69 -8.85 -15.49 -4.08
N ALA A 70 -7.71 -14.97 -3.61
CA ALA A 70 -6.43 -15.67 -3.53
C ALA A 70 -5.58 -15.10 -2.38
N PRO A 71 -4.72 -15.91 -1.73
CA PRO A 71 -3.85 -15.42 -0.69
C PRO A 71 -2.83 -14.43 -1.25
N MET A 72 -2.83 -13.19 -0.75
CA MET A 72 -1.83 -12.16 -1.04
C MET A 72 -0.63 -12.24 -0.09
N VAL A 73 -0.84 -12.79 1.11
CA VAL A 73 0.17 -12.97 2.15
C VAL A 73 0.09 -14.39 2.67
N GLU A 74 1.23 -15.08 2.70
CA GLU A 74 1.43 -16.35 3.38
C GLU A 74 2.02 -16.13 4.77
N THR A 75 1.59 -16.92 5.74
CA THR A 75 2.08 -16.86 7.12
C THR A 75 2.68 -18.21 7.52
N GLU A 76 3.89 -18.20 8.05
CA GLU A 76 4.49 -19.39 8.64
C GLU A 76 3.92 -19.62 10.06
N ARG A 77 3.39 -20.82 10.32
CA ARG A 77 2.96 -21.20 11.66
C ARG A 77 4.20 -21.36 12.55
N GLY A 78 4.34 -20.48 13.54
CA GLY A 78 5.58 -20.28 14.28
C GLY A 78 6.00 -21.43 15.21
N GLY A 79 7.30 -21.74 15.16
CA GLY A 79 8.08 -22.22 16.31
C GLY A 79 8.63 -21.06 17.15
N ALA A 80 9.51 -21.34 18.11
CA ALA A 80 9.94 -20.48 19.23
C ALA A 80 10.44 -19.04 18.93
N GLY A 81 10.58 -18.64 17.66
CA GLY A 81 10.90 -17.27 17.26
C GLY A 81 9.90 -16.77 16.22
N GLN A 82 8.83 -16.12 16.68
CA GLN A 82 7.97 -15.18 15.93
C GLN A 82 7.57 -15.59 14.50
N GLY A 83 6.38 -16.16 14.33
CA GLY A 83 5.82 -16.53 13.02
C GLY A 83 5.99 -15.44 11.95
N GLY A 84 6.52 -15.85 10.79
CA GLY A 84 6.80 -14.96 9.66
C GLY A 84 5.58 -14.71 8.78
N ALA A 85 5.64 -13.66 7.96
CA ALA A 85 4.68 -13.37 6.91
C ALA A 85 5.39 -12.86 5.67
N GLN A 86 5.04 -13.39 4.51
CA GLN A 86 5.64 -13.03 3.22
C GLN A 86 4.55 -12.82 2.17
N LEU A 87 4.83 -11.98 1.18
CA LEU A 87 3.93 -11.85 0.04
C LEU A 87 3.99 -13.11 -0.83
N THR A 88 2.82 -13.59 -1.24
CA THR A 88 2.72 -14.59 -2.30
C THR A 88 3.15 -13.97 -3.64
N GLU A 89 3.38 -14.80 -4.65
CA GLU A 89 3.64 -14.30 -6.01
C GLU A 89 2.48 -13.45 -6.55
N ALA A 90 1.23 -13.78 -6.18
CA ALA A 90 0.07 -12.96 -6.52
C ALA A 90 0.12 -11.60 -5.80
N GLY A 91 0.44 -11.58 -4.50
CA GLY A 91 0.58 -10.35 -3.72
C GLY A 91 1.67 -9.43 -4.27
N LYS A 92 2.83 -9.98 -4.66
CA LYS A 92 3.92 -9.24 -5.30
C LYS A 92 3.48 -8.61 -6.63
N LYS A 93 2.80 -9.37 -7.49
CA LYS A 93 2.29 -8.88 -8.78
C LYS A 93 1.28 -7.74 -8.60
N VAL A 94 0.31 -7.91 -7.70
CA VAL A 94 -0.70 -6.88 -7.40
C VAL A 94 -0.04 -5.60 -6.91
N LEU A 95 0.90 -5.70 -5.96
CA LEU A 95 1.64 -4.54 -5.46
C LEU A 95 2.41 -3.83 -6.58
N ALA A 96 3.13 -4.58 -7.41
CA ALA A 96 3.87 -4.03 -8.54
C ALA A 96 2.97 -3.31 -9.55
N HIS A 97 1.84 -3.91 -9.92
CA HIS A 97 0.86 -3.27 -10.83
C HIS A 97 0.27 -2.01 -10.22
N TYR A 98 -0.04 -2.00 -8.91
CA TYR A 98 -0.53 -0.81 -8.24
C TYR A 98 0.47 0.33 -8.25
N ARG A 99 1.74 0.07 -7.90
CA ARG A 99 2.81 1.08 -7.96
C ARG A 99 3.02 1.60 -9.39
N ALA A 100 2.98 0.72 -10.39
CA ALA A 100 3.06 1.12 -11.78
C ALA A 100 1.87 2.01 -12.22
N MET A 101 0.65 1.75 -11.74
CA MET A 101 -0.50 2.63 -11.97
C MET A 101 -0.28 4.01 -11.35
N GLN A 102 0.21 4.07 -10.10
CA GLN A 102 0.53 5.36 -9.47
C GLN A 102 1.54 6.17 -10.30
N ASP A 103 2.61 5.54 -10.79
CA ASP A 103 3.63 6.23 -11.59
C ASP A 103 3.12 6.65 -12.98
N LYS A 104 2.27 5.84 -13.61
CA LYS A 104 1.60 6.22 -14.86
C LYS A 104 0.69 7.42 -14.65
N THR A 105 -0.14 7.41 -13.61
CA THR A 105 -1.03 8.53 -13.30
C THR A 105 -0.26 9.79 -12.96
N ARG A 106 0.81 9.71 -12.14
CA ARG A 106 1.67 10.87 -11.84
C ARG A 106 2.22 11.54 -13.10
N ARG A 107 2.67 10.75 -14.07
CA ARG A 107 3.16 11.27 -15.36
C ARG A 107 2.04 11.87 -16.19
N ALA A 108 0.88 11.22 -16.23
CA ALA A 108 -0.25 11.68 -17.03
C ALA A 108 -0.81 13.03 -16.55
N ILE A 109 -0.81 13.30 -15.24
CA ILE A 109 -1.34 14.55 -14.67
C ILE A 109 -0.29 15.65 -14.48
N ALA A 110 0.96 15.40 -14.85
CA ALA A 110 2.07 16.31 -14.51
C ALA A 110 1.93 17.68 -15.18
N GLU A 111 1.49 17.72 -16.43
CA GLU A 111 1.29 18.96 -17.19
C GLU A 111 0.12 19.78 -16.62
N ASP A 112 -1.02 19.14 -16.35
CA ASP A 112 -2.18 19.80 -15.73
C ASP A 112 -1.83 20.36 -14.34
N LEU A 113 -1.07 19.61 -13.54
CA LEU A 113 -0.64 20.07 -12.23
C LEU A 113 0.29 21.29 -12.33
N ALA A 114 1.22 21.29 -13.29
CA ALA A 114 2.12 22.41 -13.53
C ALA A 114 1.34 23.66 -13.97
N ALA A 115 0.31 23.50 -14.80
CA ALA A 115 -0.58 24.60 -15.19
C ALA A 115 -1.33 25.17 -13.98
N ILE A 116 -1.95 24.32 -13.15
CA ILE A 116 -2.63 24.75 -11.91
C ILE A 116 -1.67 25.51 -10.98
N GLN A 117 -0.44 25.04 -10.82
CA GLN A 117 0.56 25.69 -9.98
C GLN A 117 0.97 27.07 -10.49
N ALA A 118 1.11 27.21 -11.82
CA ALA A 118 1.42 28.48 -12.46
C ALA A 118 0.26 29.48 -12.32
N ASP A 119 -0.98 29.03 -12.56
CA ASP A 119 -2.17 29.86 -12.52
C ASP A 119 -2.51 30.33 -11.09
N MET A 120 -2.31 29.49 -10.09
CA MET A 120 -2.72 29.78 -8.71
C MET A 120 -1.68 30.58 -7.90
N SER A 121 -0.55 31.02 -8.49
CA SER A 121 0.53 31.71 -7.75
C SER A 121 0.85 31.05 -6.40
N ILE A 122 0.79 29.72 -6.32
CA ILE A 122 1.18 28.99 -5.12
C ILE A 122 2.70 29.12 -5.04
N LYS A 123 3.17 30.19 -4.38
CA LYS A 123 4.56 30.33 -3.97
C LYS A 123 4.88 29.14 -3.08
N LYS A 124 5.92 28.42 -3.50
CA LYS A 124 6.61 27.33 -2.79
C LYS A 124 6.57 27.46 -1.27
#